data_AF-A0A450SSK2-F1
#
_entry.id   AF-A0A450SSK2-F1
#
_cell.length_a   1.000
_cell.length_b   1.000
_cell.length_c   1.000
_cell.angle_alpha   90.00
_cell.angle_beta   90.00
_cell.angle_gamma   90.00
#
_symmetry.space_group_name_H-M   'P 1'
#
loop_
_entity.id
_entity.type
_entity.pdbx_description
1 polymer ?
#
loop_
_entity_poly.entity_id
_entity_poly.type
_entity_poly.pdbx_seq_one_letter_code
_entity_poly.pdbx_strand_id
1 'polypeptide(L)'
;MKYLLIDDMPSYLKSHKRTLESAGHTAELARDVGTGWISIKNGVDMGDPFDLVLIDLALDREIPEFNREYKEMKDVLHSQGYGDLPISGQALGLRLWRMREEIRQRYCYITNHPQLWLDNLNREDPEFGGEKLEELQQEVVLDKSDLWSRNIQEKLHIAHQVWMDKQWI
;
A
#
# COMPACT_ATOMS: atom_id res chain seq x y z
N MET A 1 -3.79 -16.00 6.72
CA MET A 1 -3.10 -14.74 6.41
C MET A 1 -3.64 -13.63 7.28
N LYS A 2 -2.79 -12.71 7.71
CA LYS A 2 -3.04 -11.54 8.53
C LYS A 2 -2.89 -10.30 7.67
N TYR A 3 -3.97 -9.55 7.50
CA TYR A 3 -4.04 -8.36 6.65
C TYR A 3 -4.20 -7.10 7.50
N LEU A 4 -3.56 -6.02 7.07
CA LEU A 4 -3.87 -4.67 7.53
C LEU A 4 -4.38 -3.87 6.34
N LEU A 5 -5.55 -3.24 6.47
CA LEU A 5 -6.09 -2.40 5.42
C LEU A 5 -6.14 -0.95 5.90
N ILE A 6 -5.46 -0.06 5.18
CA ILE A 6 -5.27 1.35 5.53
C ILE A 6 -6.04 2.21 4.52
N ASP A 7 -7.12 2.84 4.96
CA ASP A 7 -8.04 3.61 4.10
C ASP A 7 -8.82 4.63 4.94
N ASP A 8 -8.97 5.85 4.43
CA ASP A 8 -9.67 6.94 5.12
C ASP A 8 -11.20 6.83 5.01
N MET A 9 -11.70 5.94 4.15
CA MET A 9 -13.10 5.55 3.99
C MET A 9 -13.35 4.10 4.46
N PRO A 10 -13.22 3.81 5.76
CA PRO A 10 -13.27 2.45 6.31
C PRO A 10 -14.60 1.71 6.06
N SER A 11 -15.68 2.41 5.70
CA SER A 11 -16.96 1.79 5.33
C SER A 11 -16.84 0.84 4.13
N TYR A 12 -16.03 1.18 3.13
CA TYR A 12 -15.79 0.31 1.97
C TYR A 12 -15.08 -0.96 2.40
N LEU A 13 -14.06 -0.82 3.23
CA LEU A 13 -13.24 -1.94 3.69
C LEU A 13 -13.91 -2.87 4.70
N LYS A 14 -14.99 -2.44 5.38
CA LYS A 14 -15.72 -3.32 6.31
C LYS A 14 -16.25 -4.57 5.61
N SER A 15 -16.70 -4.44 4.37
CA SER A 15 -17.19 -5.57 3.58
C SER A 15 -16.05 -6.56 3.27
N HIS A 16 -14.92 -6.03 2.80
CA HIS A 16 -13.69 -6.78 2.53
C HIS A 16 -13.14 -7.49 3.75
N LYS A 17 -13.03 -6.78 4.87
CA LYS A 17 -12.63 -7.35 6.16
C LYS A 17 -13.51 -8.57 6.52
N ARG A 18 -14.83 -8.42 6.48
CA ARG A 18 -15.76 -9.54 6.79
C ARG A 18 -15.58 -10.72 5.83
N THR A 19 -15.38 -10.44 4.55
CA THR A 19 -15.10 -11.48 3.55
C THR A 19 -13.82 -12.24 3.87
N LEU A 20 -12.74 -11.54 4.21
CA LEU A 20 -11.45 -12.15 4.58
C LEU A 20 -11.58 -12.97 5.88
N GLU A 21 -12.25 -12.42 6.89
CA GLU A 21 -12.52 -13.11 8.16
C GLU A 21 -13.36 -14.38 7.96
N SER A 22 -14.38 -14.32 7.11
CA SER A 22 -15.23 -15.49 6.79
C SER A 22 -14.48 -16.60 6.07
N ALA A 23 -13.36 -16.27 5.42
CA ALA A 23 -12.46 -17.22 4.77
C ALA A 23 -11.33 -17.71 5.70
N GLY A 24 -11.36 -17.36 6.99
CA GLY A 24 -10.37 -17.80 7.97
C GLY A 24 -9.10 -16.93 8.03
N HIS A 25 -9.11 -15.74 7.43
CA HIS A 25 -8.02 -14.77 7.57
C HIS A 25 -8.25 -13.83 8.76
N THR A 26 -7.19 -13.19 9.24
CA THR A 26 -7.29 -12.08 10.21
C THR A 26 -7.17 -10.78 9.44
N ALA A 27 -8.03 -9.80 9.71
CA ALA A 27 -7.98 -8.51 9.03
C ALA A 27 -8.21 -7.33 10.00
N GLU A 28 -7.30 -6.37 9.96
CA GLU A 28 -7.34 -5.13 10.74
C GLU A 28 -7.59 -3.92 9.83
N LEU A 29 -8.21 -2.88 10.37
CA LEU A 29 -8.47 -1.62 9.65
C LEU A 29 -7.75 -0.48 10.35
N ALA A 30 -7.00 0.32 9.59
CA ALA A 30 -6.48 1.61 10.02
C ALA A 30 -7.13 2.72 9.18
N ARG A 31 -7.49 3.83 9.82
CA ARG A 31 -8.17 4.96 9.15
C ARG A 31 -7.22 5.97 8.54
N ASP A 32 -5.93 5.85 8.86
CA ASP A 32 -4.90 6.76 8.39
C ASP A 32 -3.55 6.07 8.47
N VAL A 33 -2.59 6.70 7.77
CA VAL A 33 -1.20 6.26 7.68
C VAL A 33 -0.53 6.17 9.04
N GLY A 34 -0.82 7.09 9.96
CA GLY A 34 -0.22 7.08 11.30
C GLY A 34 -0.61 5.85 12.10
N THR A 35 -1.90 5.54 12.15
CA THR A 35 -2.43 4.34 12.81
C THR A 35 -1.90 3.08 12.13
N GLY A 36 -1.91 3.05 10.80
CA GLY A 36 -1.40 1.91 10.04
C GLY A 36 0.08 1.66 10.29
N TRP A 37 0.90 2.71 10.30
CA TRP A 37 2.33 2.64 10.58
C TRP A 37 2.63 2.10 11.98
N ILE A 38 1.89 2.54 12.99
CA ILE A 38 2.01 2.03 14.37
C ILE A 38 1.69 0.54 14.41
N SER A 39 0.60 0.10 13.76
CA SER A 39 0.25 -1.33 13.70
C SER A 39 1.34 -2.17 13.03
N ILE A 40 1.93 -1.69 11.93
CA ILE A 40 3.02 -2.38 11.23
C ILE A 40 4.22 -2.54 12.16
N LYS A 41 4.71 -1.45 12.75
CA LYS A 41 5.87 -1.50 13.66
C LYS A 41 5.62 -2.42 14.85
N ASN A 42 4.46 -2.33 15.48
CA ASN A 42 4.09 -3.21 16.59
C ASN A 42 4.10 -4.68 16.17
N GLY A 43 3.57 -5.02 14.98
CA GLY A 43 3.60 -6.38 14.45
C GLY A 43 5.03 -6.89 14.26
N VAL A 44 5.91 -6.06 13.69
CA VAL A 44 7.34 -6.39 13.52
C VAL A 44 8.03 -6.58 14.86
N ASP A 45 7.87 -5.65 15.81
CA ASP A 45 8.49 -5.70 17.14
C ASP A 45 8.04 -6.92 17.96
N MET A 46 6.80 -7.36 17.76
CA MET A 46 6.24 -8.55 18.41
C MET A 46 6.58 -9.86 17.69
N GLY A 47 7.27 -9.81 16.55
CA GLY A 47 7.56 -10.98 15.72
C GLY A 47 6.32 -11.58 15.03
N ASP A 48 5.25 -10.80 14.89
CA ASP A 48 3.98 -11.18 14.25
C ASP A 48 3.54 -10.11 13.22
N PRO A 49 4.35 -9.89 12.16
CA PRO A 49 4.04 -8.91 11.12
C PRO A 49 2.79 -9.30 10.32
N PHE A 50 2.26 -8.36 9.55
CA PHE A 50 1.18 -8.66 8.61
C PHE A 50 1.73 -9.44 7.42
N ASP A 51 0.96 -10.39 6.89
CA ASP A 51 1.33 -11.08 5.65
C ASP A 51 1.25 -10.12 4.45
N LEU A 52 0.27 -9.21 4.46
CA LEU A 52 0.10 -8.19 3.42
C LEU A 52 -0.62 -6.95 3.97
N VAL A 53 -0.07 -5.76 3.71
CA VAL A 53 -0.71 -4.47 4.01
C VAL A 53 -1.33 -3.90 2.74
N LEU A 54 -2.61 -3.54 2.79
CA LEU A 54 -3.31 -2.85 1.71
C LEU A 54 -3.32 -1.35 2.03
N ILE A 55 -2.78 -0.54 1.14
CA ILE A 55 -2.62 0.89 1.34
C ILE A 55 -3.48 1.62 0.32
N ASP A 56 -4.44 2.42 0.77
CA ASP A 56 -5.08 3.37 -0.14
C ASP A 56 -4.06 4.37 -0.66
N LEU A 57 -3.91 4.43 -1.99
CA LEU A 57 -2.90 5.25 -2.65
C LEU A 57 -3.07 6.74 -2.32
N ALA A 58 -4.31 7.21 -2.24
CA ALA A 58 -4.66 8.63 -2.16
C ALA A 58 -5.07 9.09 -0.75
N LEU A 59 -4.43 8.55 0.30
CA LEU A 59 -4.69 8.99 1.68
C LEU A 59 -4.32 10.48 1.91
N ASP A 60 -5.21 11.22 2.56
CA ASP A 60 -5.10 12.67 2.75
C ASP A 60 -4.40 13.10 4.05
N ARG A 61 -3.99 12.15 4.90
CA ARG A 61 -3.44 12.47 6.24
C ARG A 61 -1.92 12.33 6.32
N GLU A 62 -1.24 13.48 6.28
CA GLU A 62 0.20 13.57 6.50
C GLU A 62 0.57 13.31 7.97
N ILE A 63 1.68 12.59 8.21
CA ILE A 63 2.30 12.43 9.53
C ILE A 63 3.75 12.95 9.54
N PRO A 64 4.18 13.72 10.57
CA PRO A 64 5.50 14.35 10.57
C PRO A 64 6.69 13.39 10.38
N GLU A 65 6.55 12.12 10.77
CA GLU A 65 7.59 11.10 10.62
C GLU A 65 7.97 10.88 9.14
N PHE A 66 7.05 11.17 8.21
CA PHE A 66 7.18 10.88 6.77
C PHE A 66 7.50 12.14 5.94
N ASN A 67 7.93 13.23 6.58
CA ASN A 67 8.23 14.50 5.92
C ASN A 67 9.23 14.37 4.76
N ARG A 68 10.17 13.42 4.85
CA ARG A 68 11.13 13.16 3.78
C ARG A 68 10.41 12.60 2.55
N GLU A 69 9.64 11.53 2.73
CA GLU A 69 8.88 10.87 1.66
C GLU A 69 7.87 11.83 1.03
N TYR A 70 7.16 12.64 1.86
CA TYR A 70 6.24 13.64 1.35
C TYR A 70 6.91 14.69 0.48
N LYS A 71 8.07 15.20 0.91
CA LYS A 71 8.80 16.21 0.15
C LYS A 71 9.22 15.69 -1.22
N GLU A 72 9.79 14.49 -1.25
CA GLU A 72 10.23 13.85 -2.49
C GLU A 72 9.04 13.61 -3.45
N MET A 73 7.91 13.14 -2.93
CA MET A 73 6.70 12.94 -3.74
C MET A 73 6.07 14.24 -4.24
N LYS A 74 6.02 15.28 -3.40
CA LYS A 74 5.51 16.60 -3.80
C LYS A 74 6.35 17.20 -4.91
N ASP A 75 7.68 17.11 -4.81
CA ASP A 75 8.59 17.60 -5.85
C ASP A 75 8.32 16.91 -7.20
N VAL A 76 8.07 15.59 -7.20
CA VAL A 76 7.72 14.83 -8.41
C VAL A 76 6.33 15.22 -8.95
N LEU A 77 5.29 15.26 -8.11
CA LEU A 77 3.93 15.63 -8.54
C LEU A 77 3.88 17.04 -9.12
N HIS A 78 4.58 18.00 -8.49
CA HIS A 78 4.67 19.36 -8.99
C HIS A 78 5.37 19.39 -10.36
N SER A 79 6.44 18.62 -10.55
CA SER A 79 7.13 18.51 -11.84
C SER A 79 6.25 17.91 -12.95
N GLN A 80 5.30 17.05 -12.58
CA GLN A 80 4.33 16.42 -13.49
C GLN A 80 3.03 17.25 -13.67
N GLY A 81 2.89 18.39 -12.96
CA GLY A 81 1.75 19.30 -13.09
C GLY A 81 0.50 18.92 -12.29
N TYR A 82 0.60 17.96 -11.36
CA TYR A 82 -0.53 17.47 -10.57
C TYR A 82 -0.89 18.34 -9.35
N GLY A 83 0.01 19.23 -8.91
CA GLY A 83 -0.22 20.12 -7.76
C GLY A 83 -0.19 19.39 -6.40
N ASP A 84 -0.91 19.93 -5.41
CA ASP A 84 -0.95 19.39 -4.04
C ASP A 84 -2.05 18.31 -3.89
N LEU A 85 -1.73 17.10 -4.34
CA LEU A 85 -2.63 15.94 -4.20
C LEU A 85 -2.36 15.12 -2.92
N PRO A 86 -3.36 14.38 -2.41
CA PRO A 86 -3.17 13.38 -1.37
C PRO A 86 -2.15 12.32 -1.79
N ILE A 87 -1.05 12.22 -1.04
CA ILE A 87 0.07 11.30 -1.32
C ILE A 87 0.42 10.40 -0.13
N SER A 88 -0.40 10.41 0.93
CA SER A 88 0.07 9.83 2.18
C SER A 88 0.22 8.32 2.13
N GLY A 89 -0.58 7.65 1.31
CA GLY A 89 -0.47 6.22 1.04
C GLY A 89 0.80 5.87 0.30
N GLN A 90 1.10 6.59 -0.78
CA GLN A 90 2.35 6.41 -1.53
C GLN A 90 3.57 6.61 -0.63
N ALA A 91 3.55 7.65 0.22
CA ALA A 91 4.66 7.92 1.13
C ALA A 91 4.91 6.78 2.12
N LEU A 92 3.83 6.15 2.62
CA LEU A 92 3.95 4.95 3.44
C LEU A 92 4.61 3.80 2.67
N GLY A 93 4.16 3.51 1.45
CA GLY A 93 4.76 2.43 0.67
C GLY A 93 6.21 2.71 0.31
N LEU A 94 6.58 3.92 -0.10
CA LEU A 94 7.98 4.30 -0.32
C LEU A 94 8.84 4.08 0.93
N ARG A 95 8.31 4.38 2.12
CA ARG A 95 9.01 4.10 3.37
C ARG A 95 9.18 2.61 3.62
N LEU A 96 8.12 1.82 3.44
CA LEU A 96 8.17 0.36 3.58
C LEU A 96 9.19 -0.24 2.60
N TRP A 97 9.21 0.24 1.36
CA TRP A 97 10.20 -0.17 0.36
C TRP A 97 11.64 0.11 0.81
N ARG A 98 11.91 1.32 1.30
CA ARG A 98 13.26 1.69 1.77
C ARG A 98 13.69 0.88 2.99
N MET A 99 12.74 0.53 3.83
CA MET A 99 12.98 -0.26 5.05
C MET A 99 12.78 -1.77 4.83
N ARG A 100 12.64 -2.25 3.58
CA ARG A 100 12.24 -3.63 3.29
C ARG A 100 13.17 -4.70 3.88
N GLU A 101 14.47 -4.44 3.96
CA GLU A 101 15.44 -5.38 4.56
C GLU A 101 15.27 -5.53 6.08
N GLU A 102 14.83 -4.45 6.75
CA GLU A 102 14.64 -4.37 8.19
C GLU A 102 13.23 -4.80 8.61
N ILE A 103 12.21 -4.21 8.00
CA ILE A 103 10.80 -4.38 8.35
C ILE A 103 10.20 -5.62 7.67
N ARG A 104 10.68 -5.97 6.46
CA ARG A 104 10.22 -7.14 5.69
C ARG A 104 8.70 -7.21 5.51
N GLN A 105 8.05 -6.07 5.40
CA GLN A 105 6.59 -5.96 5.28
C GLN A 105 6.18 -5.88 3.81
N ARG A 106 5.41 -6.88 3.35
CA ARG A 106 4.77 -6.86 2.03
C ARG A 106 3.58 -5.93 2.03
N TYR A 107 3.34 -5.26 0.91
CA TYR A 107 2.19 -4.40 0.75
C TYR A 107 1.69 -4.35 -0.70
N CYS A 108 0.46 -3.88 -0.89
CA CYS A 108 -0.06 -3.48 -2.18
C CYS A 108 -0.88 -2.20 -2.04
N TYR A 109 -1.05 -1.50 -3.15
CA TYR A 109 -1.92 -0.34 -3.20
C TYR A 109 -3.32 -0.71 -3.64
N ILE A 110 -4.29 0.01 -3.12
CA ILE A 110 -5.66 0.03 -3.61
C ILE A 110 -6.01 1.45 -4.02
N THR A 111 -6.67 1.66 -5.16
CA THR A 111 -7.00 3.02 -5.62
C THR A 111 -8.21 3.03 -6.57
N ASN A 112 -8.99 4.12 -6.55
CA ASN A 112 -9.93 4.46 -7.63
C ASN A 112 -9.31 5.43 -8.64
N HIS A 113 -8.08 5.85 -8.40
CA HIS A 113 -7.37 6.87 -9.15
C HIS A 113 -5.97 6.37 -9.52
N PRO A 114 -5.87 5.33 -10.36
CA PRO A 114 -4.57 4.76 -10.75
C PRO A 114 -3.66 5.79 -11.44
N GLN A 115 -4.23 6.82 -12.07
CA GLN A 115 -3.48 7.93 -12.66
C GLN A 115 -2.65 8.75 -11.67
N LEU A 116 -2.86 8.57 -10.36
CA LEU A 116 -2.07 9.24 -9.32
C LEU A 116 -0.78 8.49 -8.95
N TRP A 117 -0.57 7.31 -9.53
CA TRP A 117 0.66 6.56 -9.35
C TRP A 117 1.85 7.35 -9.90
N LEU A 118 2.86 7.57 -9.06
CA LEU A 118 4.10 8.22 -9.45
C LEU A 118 5.07 7.19 -10.01
N ASP A 119 5.27 7.21 -11.33
CA ASP A 119 6.33 6.46 -11.98
C ASP A 119 7.70 7.14 -11.79
N ASN A 120 8.78 6.35 -11.83
CA ASN A 120 10.16 6.85 -11.89
C ASN A 120 10.61 7.77 -10.73
N LEU A 121 9.98 7.67 -9.56
CA LEU A 121 10.35 8.44 -8.36
C LEU A 121 11.80 8.15 -7.91
N ASN A 122 12.30 6.94 -8.15
CA ASN A 122 13.72 6.62 -8.03
C ASN A 122 14.10 5.55 -9.07
N ARG A 123 14.81 5.95 -10.13
CA ARG A 123 15.23 5.07 -11.25
C ARG A 123 16.08 3.86 -10.85
N GLU A 124 16.63 3.85 -9.63
CA GLU A 124 17.42 2.74 -9.11
C GLU A 124 16.57 1.75 -8.28
N ASP A 125 15.32 2.07 -7.97
CA ASP A 125 14.41 1.21 -7.19
C ASP A 125 13.54 0.33 -8.11
N PRO A 126 13.54 -1.00 -7.98
CA PRO A 126 12.67 -1.89 -8.77
C PRO A 126 11.18 -1.51 -8.80
N GLU A 127 10.61 -1.09 -7.67
CA GLU A 127 9.19 -0.68 -7.59
C GLU A 127 8.94 0.77 -8.06
N PHE A 128 9.88 1.68 -7.78
CA PHE A 128 9.74 3.12 -8.05
C PHE A 128 10.60 3.62 -9.23
N GLY A 129 11.24 2.72 -9.96
CA GLY A 129 12.34 3.02 -10.89
C GLY A 129 12.10 2.64 -12.33
N GLY A 130 10.85 2.31 -12.68
CA GLY A 130 10.43 2.36 -14.07
C GLY A 130 9.59 1.20 -14.58
N GLU A 131 9.17 0.25 -13.73
CA GLU A 131 8.05 -0.61 -14.12
C GLU A 131 6.83 0.29 -14.37
N LYS A 132 6.22 0.15 -15.55
CA LYS A 132 5.13 1.03 -15.91
C LYS A 132 3.90 0.66 -15.08
N LEU A 133 3.02 1.64 -14.86
CA LEU A 133 1.75 1.39 -14.18
C LEU A 133 0.97 0.24 -14.83
N GLU A 134 1.05 0.04 -16.15
CA GLU A 134 0.40 -1.09 -16.82
C GLU A 134 0.96 -2.47 -16.44
N GLU A 135 2.21 -2.54 -15.99
CA GLU A 135 2.88 -3.77 -15.55
C GLU A 135 2.58 -4.05 -14.07
N LEU A 136 2.41 -2.99 -13.26
CA LEU A 136 2.09 -3.09 -11.83
C LEU A 136 0.57 -3.20 -11.56
N GLN A 137 -0.25 -2.76 -12.52
CA GLN A 137 -1.70 -2.83 -12.45
C GLN A 137 -2.16 -4.28 -12.35
N GLN A 138 -3.11 -4.52 -11.45
CA GLN A 138 -3.69 -5.85 -11.15
C GLN A 138 -2.79 -6.79 -10.34
N GLU A 139 -1.50 -6.48 -10.20
CA GLU A 139 -0.57 -7.26 -9.37
C GLU A 139 -0.36 -6.62 -8.00
N VAL A 140 0.15 -5.38 -7.95
CA VAL A 140 0.46 -4.68 -6.69
C VAL A 140 -0.19 -3.29 -6.59
N VAL A 141 -0.78 -2.78 -7.68
CA VAL A 141 -1.69 -1.63 -7.66
C VAL A 141 -3.07 -2.09 -8.12
N LEU A 142 -3.98 -2.26 -7.16
CA LEU A 142 -5.30 -2.84 -7.37
C LEU A 142 -6.36 -1.75 -7.53
N ASP A 143 -7.23 -1.91 -8.53
CA ASP A 143 -8.39 -1.05 -8.70
C ASP A 143 -9.45 -1.35 -7.63
N LYS A 144 -9.78 -0.36 -6.80
CA LYS A 144 -10.81 -0.45 -5.75
C LYS A 144 -12.18 -0.80 -6.31
N SER A 145 -12.51 -0.36 -7.52
CA SER A 145 -13.79 -0.63 -8.17
C SER A 145 -13.93 -2.09 -8.64
N ASP A 146 -12.80 -2.80 -8.81
CA ASP A 146 -12.75 -4.21 -9.16
C ASP A 146 -12.46 -5.12 -7.95
N LEU A 147 -12.32 -4.55 -6.75
CA LEU A 147 -12.24 -5.31 -5.51
C LEU A 147 -13.64 -5.61 -4.98
N TRP A 148 -14.04 -6.87 -5.12
CA TRP A 148 -15.34 -7.40 -4.70
C TRP A 148 -15.17 -8.55 -3.71
N SER A 149 -16.21 -8.83 -2.92
CA SER A 149 -16.19 -9.96 -1.98
C SER A 149 -15.91 -11.33 -2.62
N ARG A 150 -16.17 -11.48 -3.93
CA ARG A 150 -15.95 -12.74 -4.65
C ARG A 150 -14.51 -12.94 -5.15
N ASN A 151 -13.72 -11.88 -5.30
CA ASN A 151 -12.38 -11.94 -5.92
C ASN A 151 -11.26 -11.34 -5.06
N ILE A 152 -11.58 -10.69 -3.95
CA ILE A 152 -10.56 -10.05 -3.09
C ILE A 152 -9.51 -11.05 -2.59
N GLN A 153 -9.90 -12.27 -2.21
CA GLN A 153 -8.94 -13.26 -1.71
C GLN A 153 -7.90 -13.63 -2.77
N GLU A 154 -8.36 -13.88 -4.00
CA GLU A 154 -7.51 -14.21 -5.14
C GLU A 154 -6.56 -13.06 -5.46
N LYS A 155 -7.09 -11.82 -5.55
CA LYS A 155 -6.28 -10.63 -5.85
C LYS A 155 -5.21 -10.37 -4.78
N LEU A 156 -5.54 -10.53 -3.50
CA LEU A 156 -4.55 -10.36 -2.41
C LEU A 156 -3.54 -11.50 -2.36
N HIS A 157 -3.93 -12.72 -2.72
CA HIS A 157 -3.00 -13.82 -2.85
C HIS A 157 -2.00 -13.59 -3.99
N ILE A 158 -2.47 -13.13 -5.15
CA ILE A 158 -1.62 -12.74 -6.28
C ILE A 158 -0.65 -11.65 -5.86
N ALA A 159 -1.13 -10.57 -5.23
CA ALA A 159 -0.28 -9.49 -4.74
C ALA A 159 0.80 -9.99 -3.79
N HIS A 160 0.45 -10.86 -2.85
CA HIS A 160 1.42 -11.49 -1.96
C HIS A 160 2.43 -12.36 -2.72
N GLN A 161 1.98 -13.14 -3.72
CA GLN A 161 2.84 -14.02 -4.49
C GLN A 161 3.87 -13.25 -5.32
N VAL A 162 3.50 -12.09 -5.89
CA VAL A 162 4.42 -11.23 -6.64
C VAL A 162 5.62 -10.82 -5.79
N TRP A 163 5.40 -10.44 -4.53
CA TRP A 163 6.50 -10.13 -3.59
C TRP A 163 7.44 -11.32 -3.38
N MET A 164 6.90 -12.53 -3.33
CA MET A 164 7.68 -13.76 -3.14
C MET A 164 8.48 -14.12 -4.40
N ASP A 165 7.85 -14.03 -5.57
CA ASP A 165 8.45 -14.39 -6.85
C ASP A 165 9.56 -13.39 -7.24
N LYS A 166 9.33 -12.10 -6.98
CA LYS A 166 10.30 -11.03 -7.24
C LYS A 166 11.39 -10.94 -6.18
N GLN A 167 11.26 -11.65 -5.05
CA GLN A 167 12.21 -11.65 -3.92
C GLN A 167 12.56 -10.23 -3.44
N TRP A 168 11.54 -9.37 -3.32
CA TRP A 168 11.72 -7.99 -2.89
C TRP A 168 12.02 -7.83 -1.39
N ILE A 169 11.97 -8.91 -0.61
CA ILE A 169 12.23 -8.95 0.84
C ILE A 169 13.27 -10.02 1.16
#